data_AF-A0A2E1HCJ6-F1
#
_entry.id   AF-A0A2E1HCJ6-F1
#
_cell.length_a   1.000
_cell.length_b   1.000
_cell.length_c   1.000
_cell.angle_alpha   90.00
_cell.angle_beta   90.00
_cell.angle_gamma   90.00
#
_symmetry.space_group_name_H-M   'P 1'
#
loop_
_entity.id
_entity.type
_entity.pdbx_description
1 polymer ?
#
loop_
_entity_poly.entity_id
_entity_poly.type
_entity_poly.pdbx_seq_one_letter_code
_entity_poly.pdbx_strand_id
1 'polypeptide(L)'
;MNIQPIKVPYEILMRAQPNGSWAGQYTEIQKVVDLDTPEPHFQYGADVILDPRPIEDVENLPEILGTMNAASLDEITRLRAEVAGLEGTVADQAGIIANLQQQLIGMQNKMSSLAAGALAIEDAPAA
;
A
#
# COMPACT_ATOMS: atom_id res chain seq x y z
N MET A 1 -14.64 24.10 32.26
CA MET A 1 -13.75 24.61 31.21
C MET A 1 -12.32 24.32 31.60
N ASN A 2 -11.94 23.06 31.39
CA ASN A 2 -10.56 22.60 31.42
C ASN A 2 -9.91 22.95 30.07
N ILE A 3 -9.27 24.11 30.03
CA ILE A 3 -8.71 24.71 28.83
C ILE A 3 -7.21 24.44 28.83
N GLN A 4 -6.71 23.68 27.85
CA GLN A 4 -5.27 23.41 27.73
C GLN A 4 -4.69 23.99 26.43
N PRO A 5 -3.57 24.75 26.50
CA PRO A 5 -2.86 25.18 25.31
C PRO A 5 -2.16 23.97 24.69
N ILE A 6 -2.45 23.70 23.42
CA ILE A 6 -1.71 22.73 22.64
C ILE A 6 -0.86 23.45 21.60
N LYS A 7 0.42 23.06 21.52
CA LYS A 7 1.29 23.48 20.44
C LYS A 7 0.99 22.61 19.23
N VAL A 8 0.27 23.15 18.24
CA VAL A 8 0.07 22.41 16.99
C VAL A 8 1.27 22.59 16.06
N PRO A 9 1.68 21.55 15.32
CA PRO A 9 2.70 21.69 14.30
C PRO A 9 2.20 22.67 13.22
N TYR A 10 3.09 23.57 12.83
CA TYR A 10 2.89 24.65 11.85
C TYR A 10 1.85 24.35 10.76
N GLU A 11 0.85 25.22 10.60
CA GLU A 11 -0.05 25.18 9.44
C GLU A 11 0.53 26.04 8.32
N ILE A 12 0.58 25.49 7.10
CA ILE A 12 1.00 26.20 5.90
C ILE A 12 -0.26 26.75 5.23
N LEU A 13 -0.45 28.06 5.29
CA LEU A 13 -1.49 28.74 4.53
C LEU A 13 -0.94 29.05 3.13
N MET A 14 -1.45 28.36 2.11
CA MET A 14 -1.09 28.62 0.71
C MET A 14 -2.06 29.63 0.10
N ARG A 15 -1.53 30.71 -0.49
CA ARG A 15 -2.30 31.68 -1.28
C ARG A 15 -1.77 31.76 -2.70
N ALA A 16 -2.68 31.66 -3.67
CA ALA A 16 -2.37 31.95 -5.06
C ALA A 16 -2.12 33.45 -5.25
N GLN A 17 -1.04 33.82 -5.95
CA GLN A 17 -0.70 35.19 -6.28
C GLN A 17 -1.19 35.56 -7.69
N PRO A 18 -1.43 36.86 -7.98
CA PRO A 18 -1.94 37.31 -9.28
C PRO A 18 -1.05 37.00 -10.48
N ASN A 19 0.24 36.73 -10.25
CA ASN A 19 1.22 36.34 -11.26
C ASN A 19 1.29 34.82 -11.51
N GLY A 20 0.42 34.03 -10.86
CA GLY A 20 0.41 32.56 -10.96
C GLY A 20 1.37 31.84 -10.01
N SER A 21 2.10 32.56 -9.16
CA SER A 21 2.96 31.97 -8.12
C SER A 21 2.15 31.58 -6.87
N TRP A 22 2.64 30.61 -6.11
CA TRP A 22 2.06 30.22 -4.82
C TRP A 22 2.97 30.73 -3.69
N ALA A 23 2.40 31.46 -2.73
CA ALA A 23 3.11 31.83 -1.51
C ALA A 23 2.53 31.07 -0.32
N GLY A 24 3.39 30.33 0.39
CA GLY A 24 3.09 29.76 1.69
C GLY A 24 3.42 30.76 2.80
N GLN A 25 2.58 30.83 3.83
CA GLN A 25 2.90 31.50 5.09
C GLN A 25 2.87 30.48 6.22
N TYR A 26 3.91 30.48 7.06
CA TYR A 26 3.94 29.73 8.32
C TYR A 26 3.41 30.64 9.43
N THR A 27 2.35 30.20 10.10
CA THR A 27 1.89 30.84 11.34
C THR A 27 1.97 29.80 12.45
N GLU A 28 2.67 30.12 13.54
CA GLU A 28 2.55 29.34 14.77
C GLU A 28 1.18 29.65 15.36
N ILE A 29 0.27 28.69 15.32
CA ILE A 29 -1.07 28.86 15.85
C ILE A 29 -1.08 28.23 17.24
N GLN A 30 -1.25 29.04 18.29
CA GLN A 30 -1.65 28.47 19.58
C GLN A 30 -3.13 28.09 19.48
N LYS A 31 -3.39 26.77 19.43
CA LYS A 31 -4.75 26.25 19.51
C LYS A 31 -5.05 25.92 20.95
N VAL A 32 -6.23 26.33 21.39
CA VAL A 32 -6.74 26.02 22.71
C VAL A 32 -7.82 24.96 22.55
N VAL A 33 -7.71 23.84 23.27
CA VAL A 33 -8.71 22.77 23.25
C VAL A 33 -9.52 22.83 24.55
N ASP A 34 -10.84 22.94 24.42
CA ASP A 34 -11.77 22.72 25.53
C ASP A 34 -12.11 21.24 25.63
N LEU A 35 -11.58 20.57 26.65
CA LEU A 35 -11.72 19.12 26.84
C LEU A 35 -13.12 18.71 27.33
N ASP A 36 -13.97 19.68 27.67
CA ASP A 36 -15.32 19.45 28.20
C ASP A 36 -16.40 19.41 27.09
N THR A 37 -16.02 19.63 25.82
CA THR A 37 -16.95 19.57 24.67
C THR A 37 -16.69 18.34 23.77
N PRO A 38 -17.74 17.61 23.34
CA PRO A 38 -17.59 16.38 22.56
C PRO A 38 -17.09 16.60 21.12
N GLU A 39 -17.13 17.84 20.62
CA GLU A 39 -16.51 18.22 19.34
C GLU A 39 -15.38 19.23 19.60
N PRO A 40 -14.16 19.03 19.05
CA PRO A 40 -13.04 19.93 19.28
C PRO A 40 -13.30 21.28 18.60
N HIS A 41 -13.71 22.28 19.39
CA HIS A 41 -13.79 23.67 18.94
C HIS A 41 -12.38 24.30 19.03
N PHE A 42 -11.80 24.63 17.88
CA PHE A 42 -10.53 25.35 17.82
C PHE A 42 -10.77 26.86 17.81
N GLN A 43 -10.37 27.57 18.87
CA GLN A 43 -10.31 29.03 18.88
C GLN A 43 -8.89 29.51 18.60
N TYR A 44 -8.75 30.44 17.64
CA TYR A 44 -7.51 31.14 17.36
C TYR A 44 -7.33 32.27 18.40
N GLY A 45 -6.28 32.19 19.22
CA GLY A 45 -5.97 33.21 20.24
C GLY A 45 -5.47 34.52 19.63
N ALA A 46 -5.59 35.62 20.38
CA ALA A 46 -5.23 36.98 19.92
C ALA A 46 -3.72 37.20 19.70
N ASP A 47 -2.85 36.30 20.16
CA ASP A 47 -1.39 36.34 19.98
C ASP A 47 -0.94 35.65 18.69
N VAL A 48 -1.58 36.00 17.57
CA VAL A 48 -1.06 35.64 16.23
C VAL A 48 0.14 36.53 15.95
N ILE A 49 1.33 35.95 15.83
CA ILE A 49 2.52 36.65 15.35
C ILE A 49 2.23 37.17 13.93
N LEU A 50 2.01 38.48 13.81
CA LEU A 50 1.72 39.20 12.56
C LEU A 50 2.97 39.59 11.77
N ASP A 51 4.09 38.87 11.93
CA ASP A 51 5.30 39.07 11.14
C ASP A 51 5.58 37.84 10.26
N PRO A 52 4.89 37.73 9.10
CA PRO A 52 5.11 36.65 8.16
C PRO A 52 6.49 36.81 7.52
N ARG A 53 7.45 35.99 7.93
CA ARG A 53 8.71 35.85 7.20
C ARG A 53 8.42 35.27 5.81
N PRO A 54 8.86 35.92 4.71
CA PRO A 54 8.79 35.33 3.38
C PRO A 54 9.54 34.00 3.40
N ILE A 55 8.93 32.93 2.87
CA ILE A 55 9.68 31.71 2.57
C ILE A 55 10.54 32.05 1.34
N GLU A 56 11.84 32.23 1.53
CA GLU A 56 12.76 32.52 0.41
C GLU A 56 13.01 31.29 -0.47
N ASP A 57 12.61 30.09 -0.03
CA ASP A 57 12.90 28.79 -0.66
C ASP A 57 11.66 28.03 -1.21
N VAL A 58 10.62 28.73 -1.67
CA VAL A 58 9.43 28.07 -2.29
C VAL A 58 9.70 27.63 -3.74
N GLU A 59 10.77 28.16 -4.36
CA GLU A 59 11.05 28.00 -5.79
C GLU A 59 11.29 26.52 -6.20
N ASN A 60 11.75 25.69 -5.25
CA ASN A 60 12.09 24.28 -5.50
C ASN A 60 10.96 23.28 -5.18
N LEU A 61 9.84 23.71 -4.59
CA LEU A 61 8.73 22.79 -4.26
C LEU A 61 8.16 22.06 -5.48
N PRO A 62 7.94 22.71 -6.65
CA PRO A 62 7.44 22.00 -7.83
C PRO A 62 8.41 20.93 -8.33
N GLU A 63 9.72 21.17 -8.23
CA GLU A 63 10.76 20.23 -8.67
C GLU A 63 10.91 19.04 -7.71
N ILE A 64 10.86 19.30 -6.39
CA ILE A 64 10.84 18.25 -5.36
C ILE A 64 9.58 17.38 -5.50
N LEU A 65 8.41 17.98 -5.68
CA LEU A 65 7.16 17.23 -5.88
C LEU A 65 7.17 16.46 -7.21
N GLY A 66 7.72 17.05 -8.27
CA GLY A 66 7.88 16.40 -9.57
C GLY A 66 8.79 15.17 -9.50
N THR A 67 9.94 15.29 -8.83
CA THR A 67 10.91 14.19 -8.66
C THR A 67 10.36 13.07 -7.78
N MET A 68 9.68 13.40 -6.67
CA MET A 68 9.01 12.42 -5.82
C MET A 68 7.90 11.65 -6.57
N ASN A 69 7.11 12.35 -7.39
CA ASN A 69 6.07 11.71 -8.20
C ASN A 69 6.64 10.80 -9.28
N ALA A 70 7.73 11.20 -9.95
CA ALA A 70 8.39 10.39 -10.96
C ALA A 70 8.99 9.11 -10.35
N ALA A 71 9.73 9.23 -9.24
CA ALA A 71 10.30 8.07 -8.55
C ALA A 71 9.23 7.08 -8.08
N SER A 72 8.11 7.60 -7.55
CA SER A 72 6.98 6.77 -7.12
C SER A 72 6.32 6.04 -8.30
N LEU A 73 6.19 6.70 -9.45
CA LEU A 73 5.63 6.10 -10.67
C LEU A 73 6.53 4.98 -11.24
N ASP A 74 7.85 5.18 -11.22
CA ASP A 74 8.82 4.18 -11.65
C ASP A 74 8.78 2.95 -10.73
N GLU A 75 8.70 3.16 -9.41
CA GLU A 75 8.57 2.06 -8.45
C GLU A 75 7.26 1.29 -8.63
N ILE A 76 6.13 1.98 -8.82
CA ILE A 76 4.84 1.34 -9.12
C ILE A 76 4.93 0.51 -10.41
N THR A 77 5.59 1.03 -11.44
CA THR A 77 5.77 0.33 -12.72
C THR A 77 6.62 -0.93 -12.55
N ARG A 78 7.72 -0.83 -11.79
CA ARG A 78 8.58 -1.98 -11.45
C ARG A 78 7.81 -3.05 -10.68
N LEU A 79 7.07 -2.66 -9.64
CA LEU A 79 6.28 -3.57 -8.83
C LEU A 79 5.17 -4.26 -9.64
N ARG A 80 4.53 -3.54 -10.58
CA ARG A 80 3.54 -4.16 -11.49
C ARG A 80 4.17 -5.23 -12.39
N ALA A 81 5.36 -4.97 -12.93
CA ALA A 81 6.07 -5.95 -13.74
C ALA A 81 6.48 -7.18 -12.91
N GLU A 82 6.91 -6.97 -11.67
CA GLU A 82 7.26 -8.04 -10.72
C GLU A 82 6.04 -8.91 -10.39
N VAL A 83 4.89 -8.29 -10.10
CA VAL A 83 3.62 -9.00 -9.86
C VAL A 83 3.20 -9.82 -11.08
N ALA A 84 3.24 -9.26 -12.29
CA ALA A 84 2.92 -10.00 -13.51
C ALA A 84 3.84 -11.22 -13.74
N GLY A 85 5.13 -11.09 -13.41
CA GLY A 85 6.08 -12.21 -13.46
C GLY A 85 5.77 -13.30 -12.43
N LEU A 86 5.37 -12.92 -11.22
CA LEU A 86 4.94 -13.87 -10.18
C LEU A 86 3.63 -14.58 -10.57
N GLU A 87 2.66 -13.86 -11.14
CA GLU A 87 1.42 -14.46 -11.65
C GLU A 87 1.69 -15.51 -12.73
N GLY A 88 2.62 -15.25 -13.66
CA GLY A 88 3.04 -16.23 -14.65
C GLY A 88 3.67 -17.47 -14.02
N THR A 89 4.56 -17.27 -13.04
CA THR A 89 5.20 -18.38 -12.30
C THR A 89 4.17 -19.26 -11.59
N VAL A 90 3.16 -18.64 -10.96
CA VAL A 90 2.08 -19.37 -10.27
C VAL A 90 1.24 -20.17 -11.27
N ALA A 91 0.93 -19.61 -12.44
CA ALA A 91 0.20 -20.31 -13.48
C ALA A 91 0.95 -21.55 -14.00
N ASP A 92 2.25 -21.41 -14.25
CA ASP A 92 3.11 -22.53 -14.68
C ASP A 92 3.17 -23.64 -13.62
N GLN A 93 3.34 -23.27 -12.35
CA GLN A 93 3.34 -24.21 -11.23
C GLN A 93 2.00 -24.93 -11.09
N ALA A 94 0.87 -24.24 -11.28
CA ALA A 94 -0.45 -24.86 -11.28
C ALA A 94 -0.58 -25.91 -12.40
N GLY A 95 -0.04 -25.62 -13.59
CA GLY A 95 0.01 -26.58 -14.70
C GLY A 95 0.84 -27.82 -14.38
N ILE A 96 2.01 -27.65 -13.75
CA ILE A 96 2.87 -28.75 -13.30
C ILE A 96 2.13 -29.62 -12.27
N ILE A 97 1.48 -29.01 -11.28
CA ILE A 97 0.72 -29.72 -10.25
C ILE A 97 -0.41 -30.55 -10.88
N ALA A 98 -1.17 -29.97 -11.82
CA ALA A 98 -2.24 -30.67 -12.51
C ALA A 98 -1.71 -31.90 -13.27
N ASN A 99 -0.57 -31.79 -13.95
CA ASN A 99 0.07 -32.91 -14.64
C ASN A 99 0.52 -34.01 -13.64
N LEU A 100 1.16 -33.63 -12.54
CA LEU A 100 1.57 -34.58 -11.50
C LEU A 100 0.38 -35.32 -10.88
N GLN A 101 -0.75 -34.65 -10.68
CA GLN A 101 -1.98 -35.29 -10.21
C GLN A 101 -2.49 -36.34 -11.20
N GLN A 102 -2.47 -36.05 -12.51
CA GLN A 102 -2.86 -37.04 -13.53
C GLN A 102 -1.92 -38.25 -13.57
N GLN A 103 -0.62 -38.02 -13.42
CA GLN A 103 0.36 -39.11 -13.34
C GLN A 103 0.12 -40.00 -12.11
N LEU A 104 -0.17 -39.39 -10.95
CA LEU A 104 -0.49 -40.11 -9.73
C LEU A 104 -1.74 -41.00 -9.89
N ILE A 105 -2.82 -40.45 -10.48
CA ILE A 105 -4.04 -41.22 -10.79
C ILE A 105 -3.70 -42.40 -11.71
N GLY A 106 -2.90 -42.17 -12.75
CA GLY A 106 -2.46 -43.22 -13.66
C GLY A 106 -1.67 -44.33 -12.96
N MET A 107 -0.80 -43.98 -12.01
CA MET A 107 -0.06 -44.96 -11.19
C MET A 107 -0.99 -45.74 -10.25
N GLN A 108 -1.94 -45.06 -9.60
CA GLN A 108 -2.93 -45.70 -8.74
C GLN A 108 -3.75 -46.74 -9.51
N ASN A 109 -4.24 -46.38 -10.69
CA ASN A 109 -4.99 -47.31 -11.54
C ASN A 109 -4.15 -48.55 -11.93
N LYS A 110 -2.89 -48.35 -12.31
CA LYS A 110 -1.98 -49.47 -12.63
C LYS A 110 -1.77 -50.39 -11.42
N MET A 111 -1.58 -49.84 -10.23
CA MET A 111 -1.43 -50.63 -9.00
C MET A 111 -2.71 -51.41 -8.70
N SER A 112 -3.89 -50.80 -8.83
CA SER A 112 -5.17 -51.49 -8.65
C SER A 112 -5.35 -52.64 -9.65
N SER A 113 -4.99 -52.44 -10.92
CA SER A 113 -5.03 -53.51 -11.93
C SER A 113 -4.07 -54.65 -11.62
N LEU A 114 -2.85 -54.35 -11.17
CA LEU A 114 -1.88 -55.36 -10.76
C LEU A 114 -2.36 -56.16 -9.54
N ALA A 115 -2.90 -55.48 -8.53
CA ALA A 115 -3.45 -56.12 -7.34
C ALA A 115 -4.63 -57.05 -7.70
N ALA A 116 -5.55 -56.59 -8.56
CA ALA A 116 -6.65 -57.41 -9.06
C ALA A 116 -6.16 -58.63 -9.85
N GLY A 117 -5.14 -58.45 -10.71
CA GLY A 117 -4.53 -59.54 -11.46
C GLY A 117 -3.84 -60.57 -10.55
N ALA A 118 -3.15 -60.13 -9.51
CA ALA A 118 -2.52 -61.01 -8.53
C ALA A 118 -3.55 -61.87 -7.78
N LEU A 119 -4.65 -61.27 -7.31
CA LEU A 119 -5.76 -62.00 -6.68
C LEU A 119 -6.39 -63.04 -7.63
N ALA A 120 -6.57 -62.67 -8.91
CA ALA A 120 -7.13 -63.59 -9.89
C ALA A 120 -6.23 -64.79 -10.20
N ILE A 121 -4.91 -64.66 -10.05
CA ILE A 121 -3.95 -65.76 -10.18
C ILE A 121 -3.99 -66.64 -8.92
N GLU A 122 -4.11 -66.05 -7.73
CA GLU A 122 -4.23 -66.77 -6.47
C GLU A 122 -5.50 -67.64 -6.41
N ASP A 123 -6.63 -67.11 -6.89
CA ASP A 123 -7.92 -67.82 -6.93
C ASP A 123 -8.05 -68.85 -8.07
N ALA A 124 -7.02 -68.99 -8.93
CA ALA A 124 -7.07 -69.94 -10.03
C ALA A 124 -7.02 -71.39 -9.49
N PRO A 125 -7.98 -72.27 -9.88
CA PRO A 125 -7.98 -73.65 -9.43
C PRO A 125 -6.73 -74.38 -9.94
N ALA A 126 -6.08 -75.15 -9.05
CA ALA A 126 -4.96 -76.01 -9.43
C ALA A 126 -5.39 -76.98 -10.54
N ALA A 127 -4.71 -76.91 -11.69
CA ALA A 127 -4.93 -77.75 -12.86
C ALA A 127 -4.49 -79.21 -12.62
#